data_AF-A0AAW2JFQ7-F1
#
_entry.id   AF-A0AAW2JFQ7-F1
#
_cell.length_a   1.000
_cell.length_b   1.000
_cell.length_c   1.000
_cell.angle_alpha   90.00
_cell.angle_beta   90.00
_cell.angle_gamma   90.00
#
_symmetry.space_group_name_H-M   'P 1'
#
loop_
_entity.id
_entity.type
_entity.pdbx_description
1 polymer ?
#
loop_
_entity_poly.entity_id
_entity_poly.type
_entity_poly.pdbx_seq_one_letter_code
_entity_poly.pdbx_strand_id
1 'polypeptide(L)'
;MHKVLLAKPTPIADDFSDPFWKWFKGCLGALDGTFIDVRVPEHEKGRYRKRKGQVAVNVLGVCNPNMQFIFVLSGWEGSAADNRGLRDAFTDPMV
;
A
#
# COMPACT_ATOMS: atom_id res chain seq x y z
N MET A 1 0.79 5.51 -12.35
CA MET A 1 0.31 4.96 -11.06
C MET A 1 -0.94 4.16 -11.35
N HIS A 2 -1.03 2.91 -10.92
CA HIS A 2 -2.26 2.12 -11.03
C HIS A 2 -2.87 1.99 -9.63
N LYS A 3 -4.12 2.45 -9.49
CA LYS A 3 -4.91 2.35 -8.27
C LYS A 3 -6.02 1.34 -8.50
N VAL A 4 -6.20 0.41 -7.56
CA VAL A 4 -7.24 -0.61 -7.64
C VAL A 4 -7.92 -0.72 -6.28
N LEU A 5 -9.23 -0.42 -6.25
CA LEU A 5 -10.08 -0.76 -5.12
C LEU A 5 -10.69 -2.15 -5.37
N LEU A 6 -10.35 -3.11 -4.52
CA LEU A 6 -10.76 -4.50 -4.63
C LEU A 6 -12.06 -4.79 -3.86
N ALA A 7 -12.29 -4.07 -2.76
CA ALA A 7 -13.50 -4.19 -1.96
C ALA A 7 -13.81 -2.86 -1.27
N LYS A 8 -15.07 -2.65 -0.89
CA LYS A 8 -15.44 -1.49 -0.08
C LYS A 8 -14.84 -1.63 1.33
N PRO A 9 -14.05 -0.64 1.79
CA PRO A 9 -13.52 -0.66 3.14
C PRO A 9 -14.67 -0.59 4.14
N THR A 10 -14.61 -1.43 5.18
CA THR A 10 -15.56 -1.41 6.29
C THR A 10 -14.75 -1.16 7.56
N PRO A 11 -15.10 -0.15 8.36
CA PRO A 11 -14.40 0.11 9.60
C PRO A 11 -14.57 -1.05 10.59
N ILE A 12 -13.51 -1.34 11.34
CA ILE A 12 -13.59 -2.27 12.48
C ILE A 12 -14.63 -1.74 13.47
N ALA A 13 -15.67 -2.53 13.69
CA ALA A 13 -16.80 -2.18 14.57
C ALA A 13 -16.39 -2.10 16.04
N ASP A 14 -17.17 -1.37 16.83
CA ASP A 14 -16.88 -1.16 18.26
C ASP A 14 -17.02 -2.43 19.11
N ASP A 15 -17.85 -3.37 18.63
CA ASP A 15 -18.20 -4.64 19.24
C ASP A 15 -17.48 -5.84 18.57
N PHE A 16 -16.38 -5.58 17.84
CA PHE A 16 -15.63 -6.64 17.17
C PHE A 16 -15.24 -7.73 18.16
N SER A 17 -15.71 -8.95 17.91
CA SER A 17 -15.62 -10.07 18.86
C SER A 17 -14.19 -10.56 19.08
N ASP A 18 -13.30 -10.30 18.12
CA ASP A 18 -11.90 -10.70 18.21
C ASP A 18 -11.10 -9.67 19.05
N PRO A 19 -10.52 -10.09 20.19
CA PRO A 19 -9.76 -9.22 21.08
C PRO A 19 -8.48 -8.66 20.44
N PHE A 20 -8.01 -9.22 19.33
CA PHE A 20 -6.88 -8.69 18.57
C PHE A 20 -7.21 -7.33 17.93
N TRP A 21 -8.45 -7.17 17.43
CA TRP A 21 -8.88 -5.98 16.70
C TRP A 21 -9.48 -4.88 17.58
N LYS A 22 -9.69 -5.15 18.87
CA LYS A 22 -10.36 -4.22 19.81
C LYS A 22 -9.71 -2.84 19.93
N TRP A 23 -8.41 -2.74 19.63
CA TRP A 23 -7.64 -1.48 19.70
C TRP A 23 -7.64 -0.68 18.39
N PHE A 24 -8.14 -1.27 17.31
CA PHE A 24 -8.13 -0.71 15.96
C PHE A 24 -9.53 -0.26 15.51
N LYS A 25 -10.38 0.13 16.46
CA LYS A 25 -11.75 0.59 16.19
C LYS A 25 -11.75 1.76 15.21
N GLY A 26 -12.64 1.70 14.23
CA GLY A 26 -12.71 2.70 13.16
C GLY A 26 -11.62 2.57 12.08
N CYS A 27 -10.59 1.74 12.26
CA CYS A 27 -9.61 1.50 11.21
C CYS A 27 -10.26 0.71 10.06
N LEU A 28 -9.95 1.09 8.82
CA LEU A 28 -10.43 0.43 7.61
C LEU A 28 -9.57 -0.80 7.24
N GLY A 29 -8.34 -0.85 7.74
CA GLY A 29 -7.37 -1.89 7.46
C GLY A 29 -5.96 -1.48 7.85
N ALA A 30 -5.00 -2.36 7.56
CA ALA A 30 -3.57 -2.10 7.73
C ALA A 30 -2.96 -1.70 6.38
N LEU A 31 -2.27 -0.57 6.33
CA LEU A 31 -1.54 -0.08 5.16
C LEU A 31 -0.05 -0.44 5.30
N ASP A 32 0.54 -1.03 4.28
CA ASP A 32 1.99 -1.24 4.20
C ASP A 32 2.51 -1.13 2.76
N GLY A 33 3.79 -0.80 2.62
CA GLY A 33 4.51 -0.71 1.35
C GLY A 33 5.43 -1.90 1.14
N THR A 34 5.35 -2.54 -0.03
CA THR A 34 6.22 -3.64 -0.41
C THR A 34 6.94 -3.37 -1.72
N PHE A 35 8.21 -3.77 -1.81
CA PHE A 35 8.99 -3.65 -3.04
C PHE A 35 8.84 -4.91 -3.88
N ILE A 36 8.31 -4.74 -5.09
CA ILE A 36 8.26 -5.80 -6.09
C ILE A 36 9.38 -5.57 -7.10
N ASP A 37 10.26 -6.55 -7.25
CA ASP A 37 11.35 -6.48 -8.22
C ASP A 37 10.78 -6.48 -9.66
N VAL A 38 11.28 -5.59 -10.50
CA VAL A 38 10.81 -5.41 -11.88
C VAL A 38 11.96 -5.30 -12.87
N ARG A 39 11.67 -5.56 -14.15
CA ARG A 39 12.59 -5.30 -15.26
C ARG A 39 12.14 -4.04 -15.98
N VAL A 40 13.03 -3.06 -16.05
CA VAL A 40 12.82 -1.80 -16.76
C VAL A 40 13.97 -1.58 -17.75
N PRO A 41 13.78 -0.76 -18.80
CA PRO A 41 14.86 -0.35 -19.71
C PRO A 41 16.05 0.26 -18.96
N GLU A 42 17.27 0.12 -19.50
CA GLU A 42 18.51 0.57 -18.85
C GLU A 42 18.47 2.04 -18.41
N HIS A 43 17.90 2.90 -19.26
CA HIS A 43 17.79 4.34 -18.99
C HIS A 43 16.83 4.67 -17.83
N GLU A 44 15.93 3.77 -17.45
CA GLU A 44 14.98 3.95 -16.34
C GLU A 44 15.44 3.29 -15.03
N LYS A 45 16.43 2.38 -15.09
CA LYS A 45 16.90 1.65 -13.90
C LYS A 45 17.30 2.56 -12.75
N GLY A 46 17.86 3.74 -13.06
CA GLY A 46 18.23 4.73 -12.04
C GLY A 46 17.05 5.18 -11.17
N ARG A 47 15.87 5.36 -11.76
CA ARG A 47 14.65 5.80 -11.05
C ARG A 47 14.09 4.71 -10.13
N TYR A 48 14.08 3.48 -10.61
CA TYR A 48 13.52 2.32 -9.92
C TYR A 48 14.52 1.59 -9.00
N ARG A 49 15.77 2.07 -8.92
CA ARG A 49 16.78 1.47 -8.06
C ARG A 49 16.49 1.76 -6.60
N LYS A 50 16.24 0.71 -5.82
CA LYS A 50 16.08 0.79 -4.37
C LYS A 50 17.43 0.91 -3.67
N ARG A 51 17.42 1.26 -2.37
CA ARG A 51 18.63 1.39 -1.53
C ARG A 51 19.55 0.16 -1.56
N LYS A 52 18.99 -1.05 -1.74
CA LYS A 52 19.74 -2.31 -1.83
C LYS A 52 20.27 -2.61 -3.25
N GLY A 53 20.20 -1.67 -4.19
CA GLY A 53 20.76 -1.79 -5.54
C GLY A 53 19.87 -2.54 -6.55
N GLN A 54 18.81 -3.20 -6.11
CA GLN A 54 17.85 -3.89 -6.99
C GLN A 54 16.87 -2.89 -7.62
N VAL A 55 16.35 -3.24 -8.80
CA VAL A 55 15.32 -2.47 -9.51
C VAL A 55 13.96 -2.98 -9.05
N ALA A 56 13.17 -2.11 -8.41
CA ALA A 56 11.87 -2.45 -7.87
C ALA A 56 10.88 -1.28 -7.97
N VAL A 57 9.59 -1.61 -7.97
CA VAL A 57 8.52 -0.65 -7.73
C VAL A 57 8.03 -0.80 -6.30
N ASN A 58 7.69 0.32 -5.66
CA ASN A 58 6.96 0.26 -4.40
C ASN A 58 5.46 0.07 -4.70
N VAL A 59 4.85 -0.89 -4.01
CA VAL A 59 3.43 -1.18 -4.06
C VAL A 59 2.87 -1.02 -2.66
N LEU A 60 1.94 -0.09 -2.50
CA LEU A 60 1.21 0.12 -1.27
C LEU A 60 -0.07 -0.73 -1.31
N GLY A 61 -0.30 -1.50 -0.26
CA GLY A 61 -1.50 -2.31 -0.10
C GLY A 61 -2.21 -1.98 1.21
N VAL A 62 -3.54 -2.02 1.19
CA VAL A 62 -4.37 -2.03 2.41
C VAL A 62 -5.01 -3.40 2.54
N CYS A 63 -4.91 -4.01 3.71
CA CYS A 63 -5.57 -5.27 4.04
C CYS A 63 -6.64 -5.08 5.12
N ASN A 64 -7.79 -5.73 4.94
CA ASN A 64 -8.82 -5.80 5.97
C ASN A 64 -8.43 -6.78 7.11
N PRO A 65 -9.19 -6.84 8.21
CA PRO A 65 -8.95 -7.77 9.32
C PRO A 65 -8.92 -9.25 8.92
N ASN A 66 -9.55 -9.62 7.80
CA ASN A 66 -9.55 -10.98 7.25
C ASN A 66 -8.31 -11.26 6.37
N MET A 67 -7.29 -10.38 6.40
CA MET A 67 -6.07 -10.47 5.61
C MET A 67 -6.29 -10.42 4.09
N GLN A 68 -7.39 -9.79 3.65
CA GLN A 68 -7.69 -9.62 2.23
C GLN A 68 -7.31 -8.20 1.79
N PHE A 69 -6.63 -8.07 0.66
CA PHE A 69 -6.36 -6.77 0.06
C PHE A 69 -7.67 -6.09 -0.34
N ILE A 70 -7.86 -4.86 0.13
CA ILE A 70 -9.02 -4.01 -0.22
C ILE A 70 -8.61 -2.86 -1.14
N PHE A 71 -7.35 -2.44 -1.09
CA PHE A 71 -6.80 -1.39 -1.93
C PHE A 71 -5.34 -1.72 -2.31
N VAL A 72 -4.98 -1.44 -3.55
CA VAL A 72 -3.59 -1.55 -4.04
C VAL A 72 -3.25 -0.32 -4.88
N LEU A 73 -2.12 0.31 -4.56
CA LEU A 73 -1.51 1.40 -5.30
C LEU A 73 -0.11 0.97 -5.76
N SER A 74 0.10 0.95 -7.07
CA SER A 74 1.37 0.52 -7.67
C SER A 74 1.95 1.56 -8.62
N GLY A 75 3.26 1.44 -8.86
CA GLY A 75 3.99 2.25 -9.84
C GLY A 75 4.84 3.36 -9.23
N TRP A 76 5.13 3.28 -7.94
CA TRP A 76 6.09 4.19 -7.30
C TRP A 76 7.52 3.78 -7.63
N GLU A 77 8.34 4.78 -7.97
CA GLU A 77 9.78 4.61 -8.16
C GLU A 77 10.41 4.01 -6.90
N GLY A 78 11.24 2.97 -7.05
CA GLY A 78 11.91 2.31 -5.93
C GLY A 78 12.84 3.20 -5.10
N SER A 79 13.16 4.40 -5.60
CA SER A 79 13.95 5.44 -4.92
C SER A 79 13.10 6.49 -4.17
N ALA A 80 11.78 6.50 -4.36
CA ALA A 80 10.88 7.41 -3.67
C ALA A 80 10.72 7.02 -2.20
N ALA A 81 10.71 8.03 -1.32
CA ALA A 81 10.44 7.83 0.09
C ALA A 81 8.97 7.46 0.32
N ASP A 82 8.71 6.57 1.28
CA ASP A 82 7.36 6.04 1.58
C ASP A 82 6.34 7.15 1.88
N ASN A 83 6.77 8.25 2.50
CA ASN A 83 5.93 9.43 2.75
C ASN A 83 5.34 10.07 1.48
N ARG A 84 6.01 9.92 0.32
CA ARG A 84 5.45 10.41 -0.96
C ARG A 84 4.38 9.46 -1.48
N GLY A 85 4.60 8.16 -1.39
CA GLY A 85 3.60 7.13 -1.70
C GLY A 85 2.34 7.27 -0.88
N LEU A 86 2.53 7.50 0.41
CA LEU A 86 1.47 7.70 1.38
C LEU A 86 0.62 8.94 1.07
N ARG A 87 1.23 10.07 0.71
CA ARG A 87 0.50 11.31 0.36
C ARG A 87 -0.42 11.15 -0.84
N ASP A 88 0.00 10.40 -1.86
CA ASP A 88 -0.81 10.17 -3.06
C ASP A 88 -1.91 9.12 -2.86
N ALA A 89 -1.77 8.27 -1.83
CA ALA A 89 -2.85 7.43 -1.36
C ALA A 89 -3.93 8.26 -0.65
N PHE A 90 -3.55 9.24 0.17
CA PHE A 90 -4.48 10.11 0.91
C PHE A 90 -5.14 11.23 0.10
N THR A 91 -4.64 11.54 -1.10
CA THR A 91 -5.35 12.42 -2.04
C THR A 91 -6.48 11.70 -2.78
N ASP A 92 -6.57 10.38 -2.62
CA ASP A 92 -7.68 9.58 -3.12
C ASP A 92 -8.85 9.65 -2.13
N PRO A 93 -10.05 10.09 -2.54
CA PRO A 93 -11.21 10.17 -1.66
C PRO A 93 -11.72 8.80 -1.16
N MET A 94 -11.05 7.70 -1.53
CA MET A 94 -11.35 6.33 -1.06
C MET A 94 -10.49 5.86 0.13
N VAL A 95 -9.52 6.66 0.61
CA VAL A 95 -8.72 6.40 1.82
C VAL A 95 -9.10 7.37 2.93
#